data_AF-A0A3N1HTX3-F1
#
_entry.id   AF-A0A3N1HTX3-F1
#
_cell.length_a   1.000
_cell.length_b   1.000
_cell.length_c   1.000
_cell.angle_alpha   90.00
_cell.angle_beta   90.00
_cell.angle_gamma   90.00
#
_symmetry.space_group_name_H-M   'P 1'
#
loop_
_entity.id
_entity.type
_entity.pdbx_description
1 polymer ?
#
loop_
_entity_poly.entity_id
_entity_poly.type
_entity_poly.pdbx_seq_one_letter_code
_entity_poly.pdbx_strand_id
1 'polypeptide(L)'
;MTPRSRAAAVSLAVVLAGGLLAGCGAGRDLSDRSGGGLSMEPWRDRVDARDRGDDRAGAAEDAARSLEDCADPDDAAELEGDQGDVSVTVHVPADSSDDHVEDLEDFREDTDAGPVCWVVVEVDNRDGTEVVDLPEVDVVAADGSRVTLQRASDVLSTWAERSDDDDAVARAVELITQTGGTVSPGQEGYLVLLAAEDLDDPRAAHVRLTDGGDVLTLER
;
A
#
# COMPACT_ATOMS: atom_id res chain seq x y z
N MET A 1 -38.32 24.77 -19.60
CA MET A 1 -37.64 23.56 -20.10
C MET A 1 -36.85 23.00 -18.95
N THR A 2 -37.31 21.91 -18.35
CA THR A 2 -36.66 21.22 -17.23
C THR A 2 -35.95 19.98 -17.78
N PRO A 3 -34.66 19.77 -17.50
CA PRO A 3 -34.03 18.50 -17.84
C PRO A 3 -34.48 17.43 -16.85
N ARG A 4 -35.03 16.33 -17.38
CA ARG A 4 -35.29 15.09 -16.65
C ARG A 4 -33.98 14.33 -16.55
N SER A 5 -33.37 14.30 -15.37
CA SER A 5 -32.29 13.37 -15.05
C SER A 5 -32.84 11.94 -15.07
N ARG A 6 -32.22 11.09 -15.89
CA ARG A 6 -32.50 9.65 -15.92
C ARG A 6 -31.68 8.99 -14.82
N ALA A 7 -32.34 8.57 -13.75
CA ALA A 7 -31.75 7.66 -12.77
C ALA A 7 -31.55 6.30 -13.44
N ALA A 8 -30.30 5.86 -13.58
CA ALA A 8 -29.98 4.48 -13.92
C ALA A 8 -30.01 3.67 -12.62
N ALA A 9 -31.05 2.86 -12.45
CA ALA A 9 -31.11 1.89 -11.36
C ALA A 9 -30.21 0.70 -11.72
N VAL A 10 -29.03 0.62 -11.09
CA VAL A 10 -28.20 -0.58 -11.11
C VAL A 10 -28.69 -1.50 -10.00
N SER A 11 -29.20 -2.67 -10.39
CA SER A 11 -29.63 -3.71 -9.43
C SER A 11 -28.42 -4.55 -9.06
N LEU A 12 -27.90 -4.39 -7.85
CA LEU A 12 -26.84 -5.24 -7.31
C LEU A 12 -27.47 -6.50 -6.70
N ALA A 13 -27.14 -7.66 -7.25
CA ALA A 13 -27.54 -8.96 -6.73
C ALA A 13 -26.58 -9.38 -5.61
N VAL A 14 -27.08 -9.38 -4.37
CA VAL A 14 -26.37 -9.96 -3.21
C VAL A 14 -26.38 -11.49 -3.32
N VAL A 15 -25.21 -12.09 -3.53
CA VAL A 15 -25.02 -13.54 -3.43
C VAL A 15 -24.56 -13.87 -2.01
N LEU A 16 -25.51 -14.29 -1.16
CA LEU A 16 -25.24 -14.89 0.14
C LEU A 16 -24.83 -16.35 -0.05
N ALA A 17 -23.53 -16.64 0.01
CA ALA A 17 -23.03 -18.01 0.13
C ALA A 17 -23.02 -18.42 1.61
N GLY A 18 -24.14 -18.99 2.07
CA GLY A 18 -24.21 -19.71 3.34
C GLY A 18 -23.56 -21.08 3.22
N GLY A 19 -22.48 -21.31 3.97
CA GLY A 19 -21.82 -22.61 4.09
C GLY A 19 -21.89 -23.13 5.52
N LEU A 20 -22.91 -23.94 5.81
CA LEU A 20 -23.12 -24.66 7.07
C LEU A 20 -22.72 -26.12 6.83
N LEU A 21 -21.60 -26.60 7.37
CA LEU A 21 -21.31 -28.04 7.46
C LEU A 21 -20.63 -28.39 8.77
N ALA A 22 -21.43 -28.95 9.68
CA ALA A 22 -20.97 -29.82 10.76
C ALA A 22 -20.74 -31.24 10.21
N GLY A 23 -19.69 -31.92 10.69
CA GLY A 23 -19.46 -33.32 10.36
C GLY A 23 -18.30 -33.94 11.14
N CYS A 24 -18.62 -34.53 12.31
CA CYS A 24 -17.76 -35.47 13.03
C CYS A 24 -17.47 -36.72 12.18
N GLY A 25 -16.25 -37.26 12.24
CA GLY A 25 -15.99 -38.57 11.63
C GLY A 25 -14.56 -39.11 11.70
N ALA A 26 -14.32 -39.91 12.73
CA ALA A 26 -13.54 -41.16 12.73
C ALA A 26 -12.05 -41.16 12.29
N GLY A 27 -11.20 -41.59 13.22
CA GLY A 27 -9.77 -41.76 13.02
C GLY A 27 -9.38 -42.91 12.08
N ARG A 28 -8.11 -42.83 11.65
CA ARG A 28 -7.34 -43.97 11.13
C ARG A 28 -5.93 -43.89 11.66
N ASP A 29 -5.61 -44.94 12.41
CA ASP A 29 -4.28 -45.42 12.74
C ASP A 29 -3.53 -45.75 11.43
N LEU A 30 -2.31 -45.22 11.28
CA LEU A 30 -1.35 -45.66 10.28
C LEU A 30 0.02 -45.80 10.95
N SER A 31 0.16 -46.91 11.66
CA SER A 31 1.47 -47.51 11.90
C SER A 31 2.09 -47.98 10.58
N ASP A 32 3.43 -47.93 10.55
CA ASP A 32 4.32 -48.71 9.69
C ASP A 32 4.57 -48.23 8.26
N ARG A 33 5.66 -47.46 8.10
CA ARG A 33 6.53 -47.60 6.92
C ARG A 33 8.00 -47.43 7.30
N SER A 34 8.60 -48.57 7.64
CA SER A 34 10.04 -48.79 7.65
C SER A 34 10.71 -48.43 6.31
N GLY A 35 11.90 -47.84 6.41
CA GLY A 35 13.04 -48.20 5.57
C GLY A 35 13.24 -47.41 4.27
N GLY A 36 14.08 -46.38 4.34
CA GLY A 36 14.67 -45.73 3.17
C GLY A 36 15.78 -44.78 3.60
N GLY A 37 16.98 -45.32 3.85
CA GLY A 37 18.16 -44.53 4.17
C GLY A 37 18.51 -43.58 3.02
N LEU A 38 18.35 -42.29 3.26
CA LEU A 38 18.89 -41.25 2.38
C LEU A 38 20.40 -41.19 2.60
N SER A 39 21.13 -41.74 1.64
CA SER A 39 22.57 -41.49 1.50
C SER A 39 22.74 -39.99 1.28
N MET A 40 23.25 -39.33 2.31
CA MET A 40 23.62 -37.93 2.29
C MET A 40 24.94 -37.82 1.53
N GLU A 41 24.84 -37.66 0.20
CA GLU A 41 26.00 -37.35 -0.63
C GLU A 41 26.55 -35.95 -0.22
N PRO A 42 27.87 -35.81 -0.06
CA PRO A 42 28.48 -34.57 0.40
C PRO A 42 28.44 -33.51 -0.70
N TRP A 43 27.70 -32.44 -0.48
CA TRP A 43 27.63 -31.23 -1.32
C TRP A 43 28.90 -30.37 -1.26
N ARG A 44 30.06 -30.99 -1.13
CA ARG A 44 31.36 -30.32 -1.17
C ARG A 44 31.97 -30.57 -2.54
N ASP A 45 31.53 -29.84 -3.54
CA ASP A 45 32.42 -29.33 -4.59
C ASP A 45 31.66 -28.45 -5.59
N ARG A 46 32.32 -27.36 -5.97
CA ARG A 46 31.99 -26.45 -7.08
C ARG A 46 31.03 -25.29 -6.79
N VAL A 47 31.49 -24.36 -5.97
CA VAL A 47 31.27 -22.93 -6.25
C VAL A 47 32.61 -22.35 -6.67
N ASP A 48 32.80 -22.26 -7.98
CA ASP A 48 33.86 -21.45 -8.58
C ASP A 48 33.62 -19.99 -8.19
N ALA A 49 34.50 -19.48 -7.32
CA ALA A 49 34.63 -18.08 -6.98
C ALA A 49 35.05 -17.31 -8.24
N ARG A 50 34.06 -16.87 -9.02
CA ARG A 50 34.25 -15.92 -10.10
C ARG A 50 34.01 -14.52 -9.55
N ASP A 51 35.11 -13.80 -9.39
CA ASP A 51 35.24 -12.35 -9.59
C ASP A 51 33.91 -11.61 -9.79
N ARG A 52 33.33 -11.14 -8.68
CA ARG A 52 32.31 -10.08 -8.64
C ARG A 52 32.62 -9.09 -7.52
N GLY A 53 33.90 -8.79 -7.32
CA GLY A 53 34.35 -7.69 -6.48
C GLY A 53 34.53 -6.47 -7.37
N ASP A 54 33.56 -5.56 -7.35
CA ASP A 54 33.74 -4.10 -7.19
C ASP A 54 32.49 -3.29 -7.60
N ASP A 55 31.65 -3.79 -8.50
CA ASP A 55 30.52 -2.98 -9.03
C ASP A 55 29.25 -2.94 -8.14
N ARG A 56 29.24 -3.61 -6.99
CA ARG A 56 28.05 -3.65 -6.09
C ARG A 56 28.00 -2.51 -5.08
N ALA A 57 29.12 -1.86 -4.78
CA ALA A 57 29.14 -0.73 -3.85
C ALA A 57 28.46 0.51 -4.47
N GLY A 58 28.69 0.76 -5.77
CA GLY A 58 28.06 1.88 -6.48
C GLY A 58 26.54 1.77 -6.57
N ALA A 59 25.99 0.59 -6.87
CA ALA A 59 24.55 0.41 -7.00
C ALA A 59 23.75 0.61 -5.69
N ALA A 60 24.39 0.39 -4.53
CA ALA A 60 23.76 0.65 -3.24
C ALA A 60 23.82 2.14 -2.85
N GLU A 61 24.90 2.85 -3.21
CA GLU A 61 25.03 4.29 -3.01
C GLU A 61 24.20 5.12 -4.01
N ASP A 62 24.02 4.63 -5.25
CA ASP A 62 23.11 5.24 -6.23
C ASP A 62 21.64 5.02 -5.85
N ALA A 63 21.27 3.83 -5.35
CA ALA A 63 19.93 3.59 -4.82
C ALA A 63 19.63 4.41 -3.54
N ALA A 64 20.63 4.61 -2.66
CA ALA A 64 20.47 5.48 -1.49
C ALA A 64 20.35 6.97 -1.87
N ARG A 65 20.92 7.41 -3.00
CA ARG A 65 20.74 8.77 -3.54
C ARG A 65 19.42 8.97 -4.26
N SER A 66 18.88 7.93 -4.91
CA SER A 66 17.56 8.01 -5.55
C SER A 66 16.46 8.22 -4.53
N LEU A 67 16.57 7.60 -3.34
CA LEU A 67 15.56 7.71 -2.30
C LEU A 67 15.52 9.06 -1.56
N GLU A 68 16.52 9.92 -1.75
CA GLU A 68 16.49 11.32 -1.30
C GLU A 68 15.60 12.20 -2.22
N ASP A 69 15.08 11.63 -3.32
CA ASP A 69 14.37 12.32 -4.41
C ASP A 69 12.89 11.86 -4.55
N CYS A 70 12.25 11.46 -3.45
CA CYS A 70 10.78 11.45 -3.37
C CYS A 70 10.25 12.90 -3.39
N ALA A 71 10.41 13.59 -4.52
CA ALA A 71 10.25 15.02 -4.81
C ALA A 71 10.68 16.00 -3.72
N ASP A 72 11.42 17.03 -4.15
CA ASP A 72 11.41 18.31 -3.46
C ASP A 72 9.93 18.70 -3.15
N PRO A 73 9.55 19.00 -1.90
CA PRO A 73 8.16 19.36 -1.57
C PRO A 73 7.68 20.59 -2.36
N ASP A 74 8.60 21.42 -2.88
CA ASP A 74 8.29 22.49 -3.83
C ASP A 74 7.70 21.98 -5.18
N ASP A 75 7.86 20.69 -5.49
CA ASP A 75 7.32 20.01 -6.68
C ASP A 75 6.03 19.21 -6.40
N ALA A 76 5.50 19.24 -5.16
CA ALA A 76 4.27 18.54 -4.80
C ALA A 76 3.11 18.91 -5.75
N ALA A 77 2.44 17.88 -6.26
CA ALA A 77 1.25 18.02 -7.10
C ALA A 77 0.01 17.74 -6.27
N GLU A 78 -0.95 18.66 -6.33
CA GLU A 78 -2.31 18.46 -5.86
C GLU A 78 -3.18 18.07 -7.06
N LEU A 79 -3.91 16.97 -6.93
CA LEU A 79 -4.81 16.43 -7.94
C LEU A 79 -6.21 16.31 -7.34
N GLU A 80 -7.18 16.99 -7.93
CA GLU A 80 -8.56 17.01 -7.46
C GLU A 80 -9.48 16.26 -8.43
N GLY A 81 -10.50 15.59 -7.91
CA GLY A 81 -11.60 15.12 -8.74
C GLY A 81 -12.76 14.54 -7.96
N ASP A 82 -13.85 14.31 -8.69
CA ASP A 82 -15.11 13.86 -8.11
C ASP A 82 -15.51 12.48 -8.66
N GLN A 83 -16.00 11.62 -7.77
CA GLN A 83 -16.62 10.35 -8.11
C GLN A 83 -18.05 10.31 -7.56
N GLY A 84 -19.00 10.75 -8.37
CA GLY A 84 -20.39 10.84 -7.93
C GLY A 84 -20.58 11.94 -6.90
N ASP A 85 -20.87 11.56 -5.65
CA ASP A 85 -21.09 12.46 -4.51
C ASP A 85 -19.87 12.50 -3.56
N VAL A 86 -18.72 11.99 -4.01
CA VAL A 86 -17.45 11.97 -3.27
C VAL A 86 -16.46 12.90 -3.98
N SER A 87 -15.83 13.81 -3.25
CA SER A 87 -14.71 14.62 -3.73
C SER A 87 -13.40 14.11 -3.13
N VAL A 88 -12.36 14.05 -3.95
CA VAL A 88 -11.04 13.52 -3.58
C VAL A 88 -9.95 14.51 -3.99
N THR A 89 -9.03 14.77 -3.07
CA THR A 89 -7.81 15.54 -3.30
C THR A 89 -6.60 14.66 -2.98
N VAL A 90 -5.63 14.59 -3.88
CA VAL A 90 -4.44 13.76 -3.73
C VAL A 90 -3.20 14.63 -3.76
N HIS A 91 -2.36 14.49 -2.74
CA HIS A 91 -1.06 15.14 -2.61
C HIS A 91 0.06 14.16 -2.95
N VAL A 92 0.80 14.42 -4.04
CA VAL A 92 1.88 13.55 -4.53
C VAL A 92 3.16 14.34 -4.85
N PRO A 93 4.29 14.05 -4.18
CA PRO A 93 4.35 13.37 -2.88
C PRO A 93 3.78 14.29 -1.80
N ALA A 94 3.45 13.71 -0.65
CA ALA A 94 3.23 14.47 0.57
C ALA A 94 4.57 14.86 1.21
N ASP A 95 4.65 16.07 1.78
CA ASP A 95 5.81 16.52 2.56
C ASP A 95 5.95 15.64 3.81
N SER A 96 7.19 15.28 4.20
CA SER A 96 7.41 14.49 5.41
C SER A 96 7.05 15.23 6.70
N SER A 97 6.94 16.56 6.63
CA SER A 97 6.44 17.44 7.69
C SER A 97 4.93 17.66 7.64
N ASP A 98 4.21 16.99 6.73
CA ASP A 98 2.75 17.00 6.73
C ASP A 98 2.23 16.37 8.03
N ASP A 99 1.22 17.00 8.66
CA ASP A 99 0.67 16.57 9.95
C ASP A 99 0.12 15.12 9.91
N HIS A 100 -0.22 14.60 8.73
CA HIS A 100 -0.69 13.23 8.52
C HIS A 100 0.46 12.20 8.37
N VAL A 101 1.69 12.66 8.16
CA VAL A 101 2.86 11.85 7.81
C VAL A 101 3.97 11.92 8.84
N GLU A 102 4.12 13.03 9.58
CA GLU A 102 5.22 13.26 10.53
C GLU A 102 5.44 12.07 11.49
N ASP A 103 4.37 11.62 12.17
CA ASP A 103 4.44 10.49 13.11
C ASP A 103 4.84 9.15 12.45
N LEU A 104 4.52 8.99 11.17
CA LEU A 104 4.86 7.81 10.36
C LEU A 104 6.33 7.84 9.93
N GLU A 105 6.81 9.02 9.55
CA GLU A 105 8.21 9.22 9.17
C GLU A 105 9.13 9.02 10.36
N ASP A 106 8.78 9.57 11.52
CA ASP A 106 9.49 9.31 12.78
C ASP A 106 9.54 7.80 13.07
N PHE A 107 8.43 7.09 12.90
CA PHE A 107 8.39 5.64 13.12
C PHE A 107 9.21 4.85 12.10
N ARG A 108 9.24 5.30 10.84
CA ARG A 108 10.10 4.72 9.80
C ARG A 108 11.57 4.83 10.20
N GLU A 109 11.99 6.01 10.66
CA GLU A 109 13.36 6.24 11.12
C GLU A 109 13.71 5.40 12.35
N ASP A 110 12.83 5.36 13.35
CA ASP A 110 13.00 4.56 14.57
C ASP A 110 13.16 3.06 14.28
N THR A 111 12.58 2.56 13.19
CA THR A 111 12.64 1.15 12.79
C THR A 111 13.72 0.83 11.77
N ASP A 112 14.59 1.79 11.45
CA ASP A 112 15.60 1.69 10.37
C ASP A 112 14.97 1.23 9.03
N ALA A 113 13.71 1.56 8.81
CA ALA A 113 13.05 1.26 7.54
C ALA A 113 13.63 2.13 6.43
N GLY A 114 13.73 1.56 5.23
CA GLY A 114 14.16 2.32 4.06
C GLY A 114 13.25 3.53 3.81
N PRO A 115 13.77 4.62 3.23
CA PRO A 115 12.97 5.78 2.82
C PRO A 115 11.83 5.37 1.88
N VAL A 116 10.74 6.15 1.91
CA VAL A 116 9.50 5.86 1.18
C VAL A 116 8.93 7.16 0.62
N CYS A 117 8.14 7.08 -0.44
CA CYS A 117 7.37 8.22 -0.94
C CYS A 117 5.96 8.16 -0.35
N TRP A 118 5.55 9.22 0.35
CA TRP A 118 4.22 9.34 0.94
C TRP A 118 3.23 9.98 -0.03
N VAL A 119 1.97 9.55 0.04
CA VAL A 119 0.83 10.15 -0.65
C VAL A 119 -0.31 10.28 0.33
N VAL A 120 -0.85 11.48 0.46
CA VAL A 120 -2.03 11.77 1.28
C VAL A 120 -3.22 11.96 0.35
N VAL A 121 -4.27 11.20 0.58
CA VAL A 121 -5.54 11.30 -0.13
C VAL A 121 -6.58 11.84 0.83
N GLU A 122 -6.99 13.08 0.65
CA GLU A 122 -8.11 13.68 1.35
C GLU A 122 -9.42 13.30 0.65
N VAL A 123 -10.42 12.88 1.42
CA VAL A 123 -11.71 12.41 0.91
C VAL A 123 -12.83 13.13 1.64
N ASP A 124 -13.64 13.86 0.87
CA ASP A 124 -14.93 14.37 1.33
C ASP A 124 -16.05 13.43 0.87
N ASN A 125 -16.51 12.59 1.79
CA ASN A 125 -17.62 11.66 1.61
C ASN A 125 -18.87 12.12 2.39
N ARG A 126 -19.02 13.43 2.62
CA ARG A 126 -20.17 13.96 3.38
C ARG A 126 -21.50 13.81 2.64
N ASP A 127 -21.46 13.86 1.31
CA ASP A 127 -22.62 13.69 0.45
C ASP A 127 -22.74 12.25 -0.11
N GLY A 128 -21.70 11.42 0.01
CA GLY A 128 -21.72 10.06 -0.50
C GLY A 128 -22.49 9.07 0.37
N THR A 129 -22.85 7.95 -0.26
CA THR A 129 -23.73 6.92 0.33
C THR A 129 -23.04 5.60 0.63
N GLU A 130 -21.78 5.45 0.20
CA GLU A 130 -20.98 4.24 0.31
C GLU A 130 -19.68 4.54 1.06
N VAL A 131 -19.08 3.50 1.64
CA VAL A 131 -17.77 3.62 2.31
C VAL A 131 -16.70 3.73 1.23
N VAL A 132 -15.80 4.70 1.34
CA VAL A 132 -14.64 4.83 0.47
C VAL A 132 -13.48 4.05 1.10
N ASP A 133 -13.01 3.01 0.42
CA ASP A 133 -11.81 2.25 0.77
C ASP A 133 -10.85 2.27 -0.42
N LEU A 134 -9.65 2.82 -0.21
CA LEU A 134 -8.61 2.88 -1.24
C LEU A 134 -7.48 1.92 -0.85
N PRO A 135 -7.61 0.61 -1.16
CA PRO A 135 -6.57 -0.36 -0.81
C PRO A 135 -5.27 -0.11 -1.58
N GLU A 136 -5.37 0.38 -2.82
CA GLU A 136 -4.25 0.63 -3.71
C GLU A 136 -4.50 1.89 -4.54
N VAL A 137 -3.44 2.67 -4.75
CA VAL A 137 -3.45 3.85 -5.63
C VAL A 137 -2.31 3.74 -6.61
N ASP A 138 -2.60 3.91 -7.90
CA ASP A 138 -1.56 3.97 -8.91
C ASP A 138 -1.23 5.41 -9.25
N VAL A 139 0.04 5.77 -9.07
CA VAL A 139 0.60 7.00 -9.61
C VAL A 139 1.23 6.68 -10.94
N VAL A 140 0.85 7.42 -11.98
CA VAL A 140 1.46 7.30 -13.31
C VAL A 140 2.20 8.60 -13.62
N ALA A 141 3.52 8.48 -13.76
CA ALA A 141 4.41 9.58 -14.11
C ALA A 141 4.25 10.00 -15.58
N ALA A 142 4.77 11.17 -15.94
CA ALA A 142 4.66 11.73 -17.28
C ALA A 142 5.35 10.90 -18.39
N ASP A 143 6.36 10.11 -18.03
CA ASP A 143 7.05 9.18 -18.92
C ASP A 143 6.27 7.87 -19.15
N GLY A 144 5.16 7.68 -18.43
CA GLY A 144 4.31 6.48 -18.46
C GLY A 144 4.71 5.40 -17.45
N SER A 145 5.73 5.63 -16.62
CA SER A 145 6.09 4.77 -15.50
C SER A 145 4.96 4.76 -14.48
N ARG A 146 4.71 3.60 -13.87
CA ARG A 146 3.62 3.40 -12.91
C ARG A 146 4.17 2.82 -11.63
N VAL A 147 3.76 3.41 -10.52
CA VAL A 147 4.03 2.90 -9.17
C VAL A 147 2.70 2.66 -8.47
N THR A 148 2.59 1.51 -7.81
CA THR A 148 1.41 1.13 -7.03
C THR A 148 1.72 1.37 -5.56
N LEU A 149 0.97 2.27 -4.96
CA LEU A 149 1.06 2.65 -3.55
C LEU A 149 0.22 1.70 -2.71
N GLN A 150 0.71 1.38 -1.52
CA GLN A 150 0.01 0.58 -0.51
C GLN A 150 -0.40 1.45 0.66
N ARG A 151 -1.46 1.09 1.38
CA ARG A 151 -1.85 1.80 2.60
C ARG A 151 -0.74 1.74 3.64
N ALA A 152 -0.52 2.84 4.33
CA ALA A 152 0.47 2.93 5.40
C ALA A 152 0.25 1.85 6.46
N SER A 153 -1.00 1.59 6.85
CA SER A 153 -1.36 0.56 7.83
C SER A 153 -0.84 -0.85 7.49
N ASP A 154 -0.87 -1.21 6.20
CA ASP A 154 -0.45 -2.53 5.73
C ASP A 154 1.09 -2.67 5.81
N VAL A 155 1.81 -1.58 5.55
CA VAL A 155 3.28 -1.53 5.59
C VAL A 155 3.81 -1.42 7.02
N LEU A 156 3.19 -0.57 7.86
CA LEU A 156 3.53 -0.42 9.27
C LEU A 156 3.50 -1.75 10.01
N SER A 157 2.51 -2.60 9.71
CA SER A 157 2.41 -3.95 10.26
C SER A 157 3.68 -4.76 9.96
N THR A 158 4.19 -4.64 8.73
CA THR A 158 5.40 -5.34 8.29
C THR A 158 6.67 -4.78 8.96
N TRP A 159 6.74 -3.48 9.22
CA TRP A 159 7.86 -2.88 9.97
C TRP A 159 7.84 -3.31 11.44
N ALA A 160 6.67 -3.30 12.06
CA ALA A 160 6.48 -3.77 13.44
C ALA A 160 6.88 -5.23 13.62
N GLU A 161 6.50 -6.12 12.69
CA GLU A 161 6.85 -7.55 12.73
C GLU A 161 8.36 -7.82 12.65
N ARG A 162 9.15 -6.88 12.11
CA ARG A 162 10.62 -6.98 12.04
C ARG A 162 11.29 -6.42 13.29
N SER A 163 10.56 -5.66 14.11
CA SER A 163 11.09 -5.10 15.34
C SER A 163 11.06 -6.14 16.46
N ASP A 164 12.16 -6.25 17.19
CA ASP A 164 12.23 -7.00 18.46
C ASP A 164 11.85 -6.12 19.67
N ASP A 165 11.45 -4.85 19.43
CA ASP A 165 11.13 -3.86 20.45
C ASP A 165 9.61 -3.76 20.68
N ASP A 166 9.17 -4.10 21.90
CA ASP A 166 7.75 -4.08 22.28
C ASP A 166 7.12 -2.67 22.20
N ASP A 167 7.89 -1.60 22.44
CA ASP A 167 7.41 -0.22 22.37
C ASP A 167 7.19 0.19 20.90
N ALA A 168 8.08 -0.24 19.99
CA ALA A 168 7.89 -0.04 18.55
C ALA A 168 6.63 -0.76 18.03
N VAL A 169 6.37 -1.99 18.49
CA VAL A 169 5.14 -2.71 18.12
C VAL A 169 3.89 -1.98 18.65
N ALA A 170 3.93 -1.47 19.89
CA ALA A 170 2.82 -0.70 20.44
C ALA A 170 2.56 0.58 19.64
N ARG A 171 3.61 1.34 19.32
CA ARG A 171 3.53 2.55 18.50
C ARG A 171 2.96 2.25 17.11
N ALA A 172 3.38 1.15 16.48
CA ALA A 172 2.84 0.74 15.18
C ALA A 172 1.33 0.50 15.22
N VAL A 173 0.80 -0.15 16.27
CA VAL A 173 -0.65 -0.40 16.43
C VAL A 173 -1.42 0.92 16.56
N GLU A 174 -0.86 1.91 17.26
CA GLU A 174 -1.45 3.24 17.36
C GLU A 174 -1.50 3.94 15.99
N LEU A 175 -0.39 3.93 15.24
CA LEU A 175 -0.31 4.51 13.90
C LEU A 175 -1.21 3.81 12.89
N ILE A 176 -1.29 2.48 12.94
CA ILE A 176 -2.22 1.69 12.11
C ILE A 176 -3.67 2.09 12.41
N THR A 177 -4.01 2.36 13.67
CA THR A 177 -5.37 2.79 14.04
C THR A 177 -5.66 4.21 13.57
N GLN A 178 -4.64 5.08 13.56
CA GLN A 178 -4.75 6.47 13.10
C GLN A 178 -4.86 6.57 11.57
N THR A 179 -4.09 5.76 10.84
CA THR A 179 -3.95 5.83 9.36
C THR A 179 -4.77 4.79 8.60
N GLY A 180 -5.15 3.70 9.26
CA GLY A 180 -5.96 2.61 8.72
C GLY A 180 -7.41 3.04 8.61
N GLY A 181 -7.70 3.87 7.62
CA GLY A 181 -9.00 4.45 7.39
C GLY A 181 -9.76 3.77 6.26
N THR A 182 -11.07 3.71 6.43
CA THR A 182 -12.02 3.91 5.33
C THR A 182 -12.80 5.18 5.67
N VAL A 183 -13.26 5.92 4.66
CA VAL A 183 -14.06 7.12 4.91
C VAL A 183 -15.53 6.75 4.77
N SER A 184 -16.25 6.72 5.89
CA SER A 184 -17.65 6.31 5.90
C SER A 184 -18.59 7.39 5.33
N PRO A 185 -19.81 7.02 4.89
CA PRO A 185 -20.81 7.99 4.45
C PRO A 185 -21.07 9.08 5.49
N GLY A 186 -21.14 10.33 5.05
CA GLY A 186 -21.39 11.48 5.92
C GLY A 186 -20.15 12.00 6.65
N GLN A 187 -18.95 11.57 6.26
CA GLN A 187 -17.69 11.97 6.88
C GLN A 187 -16.71 12.58 5.87
N GLU A 188 -15.81 13.40 6.38
CA GLU A 188 -14.54 13.74 5.72
C GLU A 188 -13.41 12.99 6.44
N GLY A 189 -12.35 12.66 5.71
CA GLY A 189 -11.20 11.97 6.25
C GLY A 189 -10.02 11.96 5.28
N TYR A 190 -8.97 11.25 5.65
CA TYR A 190 -7.78 11.10 4.82
C TYR A 190 -7.32 9.64 4.84
N LEU A 191 -6.57 9.27 3.81
CA LEU A 191 -5.93 7.98 3.64
C LEU A 191 -4.46 8.24 3.31
N VAL A 192 -3.56 7.60 4.05
CA VAL A 192 -2.12 7.70 3.81
C VAL A 192 -1.64 6.45 3.10
N LEU A 193 -1.01 6.63 1.95
CA LEU A 193 -0.40 5.58 1.17
C LEU A 193 1.10 5.83 1.01
N LEU A 194 1.84 4.77 0.70
CA LEU A 194 3.27 4.86 0.46
C LEU A 194 3.74 3.93 -0.65
N ALA A 195 4.82 4.33 -1.32
CA ALA A 195 5.64 3.49 -2.16
C ALA A 195 6.98 3.23 -1.47
N ALA A 196 7.36 1.96 -1.36
CA ALA A 196 8.69 1.57 -0.91
C ALA A 196 9.76 1.67 -2.02
N GLU A 197 9.34 2.02 -3.24
CA GLU A 197 10.20 2.22 -4.40
C GLU A 197 10.14 3.69 -4.82
N ASP A 198 11.25 4.20 -5.33
CA ASP A 198 11.36 5.57 -5.81
C ASP A 198 10.40 5.88 -6.94
N LEU A 199 9.86 7.10 -6.90
CA LEU A 199 9.22 7.74 -8.03
C LEU A 199 10.28 8.55 -8.76
N ASP A 200 10.93 7.97 -9.79
CA ASP A 200 11.95 8.64 -10.62
C ASP A 200 11.48 9.99 -11.21
N ASP A 201 10.15 10.18 -11.35
CA ASP A 201 9.53 11.48 -11.59
C ASP A 201 8.23 11.56 -10.77
N PRO A 202 8.23 12.32 -9.66
CA PRO A 202 7.08 12.43 -8.77
C PRO A 202 5.95 13.29 -9.34
N ARG A 203 6.16 13.95 -10.50
CA ARG A 203 5.11 14.70 -11.17
C ARG A 203 4.12 13.73 -11.78
N ALA A 204 3.19 13.29 -10.95
CA ALA A 204 2.05 12.49 -11.37
C ALA A 204 1.37 13.19 -12.56
N ALA A 205 1.34 12.51 -13.70
CA ALA A 205 0.55 12.94 -14.84
C ALA A 205 -0.92 12.62 -14.60
N HIS A 206 -1.19 11.47 -13.96
CA HIS A 206 -2.49 11.13 -13.43
C HIS A 206 -2.39 10.12 -12.29
N VAL A 207 -3.41 10.13 -11.43
CA VAL A 207 -3.59 9.16 -10.34
C VAL A 207 -4.80 8.30 -10.65
N ARG A 208 -4.67 6.98 -10.46
CA ARG A 208 -5.81 6.06 -10.51
C ARG A 208 -6.11 5.52 -9.14
N LEU A 209 -7.31 5.81 -8.66
CA LEU A 209 -7.87 5.28 -7.43
C LEU A 209 -8.74 4.08 -7.80
N THR A 210 -8.56 2.95 -7.12
CA THR A 210 -9.39 1.76 -7.34
C THR A 210 -10.16 1.46 -6.05
N ASP A 211 -11.48 1.52 -6.13
CA ASP A 211 -12.40 1.14 -5.03
C ASP A 211 -13.40 0.11 -5.54
N GLY A 212 -13.44 -1.08 -4.95
CA GLY A 212 -14.47 -2.10 -5.24
C GLY A 212 -14.59 -2.58 -6.71
N GLY A 213 -13.70 -2.15 -7.61
CA GLY A 213 -13.75 -2.41 -9.06
C GLY A 213 -14.08 -1.18 -9.92
N ASP A 214 -14.46 -0.06 -9.31
CA ASP A 214 -14.55 1.25 -9.95
C ASP A 214 -13.17 1.94 -9.97
N VAL A 215 -12.91 2.70 -11.03
CA VAL A 215 -11.63 3.40 -11.24
C VAL A 215 -11.91 4.89 -11.42
N LEU A 216 -11.40 5.71 -10.50
CA LEU A 216 -11.33 7.15 -10.66
C LEU A 216 -9.96 7.52 -11.22
N THR A 217 -9.91 8.30 -12.30
CA THR A 217 -8.66 8.84 -12.84
C THR A 217 -8.64 10.33 -12.64
N LEU A 218 -7.65 10.81 -11.88
CA LEU A 218 -7.40 12.23 -11.63
C LEU A 218 -6.28 12.67 -12.56
N GLU A 219 -6.53 13.68 -13.38
CA GLU A 219 -5.53 14.27 -14.28
C GLU A 219 -5.17 15.66 -13.77
N ARG A 220 -3.91 16.06 -13.95
CA ARG A 220 -3.42 17.41 -13.59
C ARG A 220 -3.97 18.51 -14.51
#